data_AF-A0A6J2T7G4-F1
#
_entry.id   AF-A0A6J2T7G4-F1
#
_cell.length_a   1.000
_cell.length_b   1.000
_cell.length_c   1.000
_cell.angle_alpha   90.00
_cell.angle_beta   90.00
_cell.angle_gamma   90.00
#
_symmetry.space_group_name_H-M   'P 1'
#
loop_
_entity.id
_entity.type
_entity.pdbx_description
1 polymer ?
#
loop_
_entity_poly.entity_id
_entity_poly.type
_entity_poly.pdbx_seq_one_letter_code
_entity_poly.pdbx_strand_id
1 'polypeptide(L)'
;MDCRRGNNTYSYVPCSDVGHFFYGWDLLYKSVLRDVYKKSDLLIALVHFLVTKLYDFRCIGIGDDSVLREEVMGSELLPDDWNNDDLKYSLRYVKDNNLYLLLGHITEDTLVMNLLDINTKKVSNICLEPELLVFAFTGDINTLMPTASEISDRYIKELFVPVIEGMSREAGTQTTTTPSSASNQFPLLLPRPQFMTRGSVSAQIETGNCCGNDK
;
A
#
# COMPACT_ATOMS: atom_id res chain seq x y z
N MET A 1 0.75 -30.32 -34.76
CA MET A 1 0.42 -28.97 -35.25
C MET A 1 -0.38 -28.29 -34.17
N ASP A 2 0.18 -27.16 -33.76
CA ASP A 2 -0.12 -26.35 -32.58
C ASP A 2 -1.36 -25.49 -32.82
N CYS A 3 -2.15 -25.27 -31.78
CA CYS A 3 -3.11 -24.16 -31.68
C CYS A 3 -3.20 -23.70 -30.23
N ARG A 4 -2.11 -23.11 -29.73
CA ARG A 4 -2.15 -22.04 -28.71
C ARG A 4 -2.76 -20.76 -29.29
N ARG A 5 -3.78 -20.23 -28.61
CA ARG A 5 -4.19 -18.81 -28.47
C ARG A 5 -5.38 -18.85 -27.50
N GLY A 6 -5.28 -18.53 -26.21
CA GLY A 6 -4.59 -17.39 -25.63
C GLY A 6 -5.43 -16.14 -25.84
N ASN A 7 -6.58 -16.04 -25.16
CA ASN A 7 -7.37 -14.82 -24.99
C ASN A 7 -8.03 -14.86 -23.59
N ASN A 8 -7.23 -14.55 -22.57
CA ASN A 8 -7.76 -14.22 -21.25
C ASN A 8 -7.96 -12.70 -21.21
N THR A 9 -9.07 -12.24 -21.78
CA THR A 9 -9.55 -10.87 -21.59
C THR A 9 -10.62 -10.93 -20.52
N TYR A 10 -10.26 -10.60 -19.28
CA TYR A 10 -11.23 -10.16 -18.28
C TYR A 10 -11.77 -8.81 -18.79
N SER A 11 -12.74 -8.87 -19.70
CA SER A 11 -13.50 -7.70 -20.11
C SER A 11 -14.29 -7.22 -18.90
N TYR A 12 -13.97 -6.01 -18.44
CA TYR A 12 -14.72 -5.29 -17.42
C TYR A 12 -16.21 -5.27 -17.82
N VAL A 13 -17.03 -6.10 -17.19
CA VAL A 13 -18.47 -6.11 -17.42
C VAL A 13 -19.03 -4.98 -16.56
N PRO A 14 -19.57 -3.89 -17.14
CA PRO A 14 -20.30 -2.92 -16.32
C PRO A 14 -21.45 -3.66 -15.66
N CYS A 15 -21.48 -3.63 -14.32
CA CYS A 15 -22.44 -4.34 -13.50
C CYS A 15 -23.85 -3.75 -13.73
N SER A 16 -24.56 -4.25 -14.73
CA SER A 16 -25.97 -3.94 -14.96
C SER A 16 -26.90 -4.78 -14.07
N ASP A 17 -26.36 -5.80 -13.39
CA ASP A 17 -27.05 -6.62 -12.41
C ASP A 17 -26.22 -6.77 -11.13
N VAL A 18 -26.50 -5.87 -10.19
CA VAL A 18 -25.89 -5.81 -8.84
C VAL A 18 -26.11 -7.13 -8.08
N GLY A 19 -27.24 -7.82 -8.33
CA GLY A 19 -27.57 -9.08 -7.66
C GLY A 19 -26.65 -10.24 -8.05
N HIS A 20 -26.26 -10.32 -9.33
CA HIS A 20 -25.31 -11.33 -9.78
C HIS A 20 -23.87 -11.02 -9.35
N PHE A 21 -23.49 -9.73 -9.37
CA PHE A 21 -22.13 -9.32 -9.02
C PHE A 21 -21.78 -9.58 -7.55
N PHE A 22 -22.73 -9.39 -6.65
CA PHE A 22 -22.57 -9.68 -5.22
C PHE A 22 -23.07 -11.07 -4.81
N TYR A 23 -23.28 -11.98 -5.77
CA TYR A 23 -23.64 -13.35 -5.44
C TYR A 23 -22.57 -14.02 -4.57
N GLY A 24 -22.96 -14.44 -3.37
CA GLY A 24 -22.06 -15.02 -2.37
C GLY A 24 -21.60 -14.05 -1.29
N TRP A 25 -21.87 -12.74 -1.42
CA TRP A 25 -21.60 -11.76 -0.35
C TRP A 25 -22.24 -12.18 0.96
N ASP A 26 -23.51 -12.58 0.95
CA ASP A 26 -24.23 -12.97 2.16
C ASP A 26 -23.56 -14.12 2.91
N LEU A 27 -22.87 -15.01 2.21
CA LEU A 27 -22.17 -16.14 2.82
C LEU A 27 -20.93 -15.65 3.58
N LEU A 28 -20.09 -14.84 2.93
CA LEU A 28 -18.93 -14.23 3.57
C LEU A 28 -19.35 -13.32 4.73
N TYR A 29 -20.36 -12.49 4.49
CA TYR A 29 -20.87 -11.57 5.50
C TYR A 29 -21.36 -12.32 6.74
N LYS A 30 -22.11 -13.42 6.57
CA LYS A 30 -22.54 -14.27 7.69
C LYS A 30 -21.38 -14.95 8.42
N SER A 31 -20.28 -15.27 7.74
CA SER A 31 -19.12 -15.88 8.40
C SER A 31 -18.37 -14.89 9.29
N VAL A 32 -18.39 -13.58 8.97
CA VAL A 32 -17.69 -12.55 9.74
C VAL A 32 -18.60 -11.65 10.57
N LEU A 33 -19.92 -11.80 10.47
CA LEU A 33 -20.92 -10.95 11.12
C LEU A 33 -20.68 -10.79 12.63
N ARG A 34 -20.19 -11.84 13.28
CA ARG A 34 -19.92 -11.84 14.73
C ARG A 34 -18.69 -11.02 15.10
N ASP A 35 -17.80 -10.78 14.15
CA ASP A 35 -16.54 -10.10 14.38
C ASP A 35 -16.61 -8.65 13.88
N VAL A 36 -17.61 -8.27 13.08
CA VAL A 36 -17.77 -6.91 12.56
C VAL A 36 -18.32 -5.97 13.65
N TYR A 37 -17.53 -4.96 14.02
CA TYR A 37 -17.91 -3.93 14.99
C TYR A 37 -17.71 -2.50 14.49
N LYS A 38 -16.91 -2.31 13.43
CA LYS A 38 -16.58 -1.01 12.85
C LYS A 38 -17.06 -0.93 11.40
N LYS A 39 -17.43 0.27 10.92
CA LYS A 39 -17.82 0.46 9.50
C LYS A 39 -16.67 0.11 8.55
N SER A 40 -15.44 0.37 8.96
CA SER A 40 -14.24 -0.05 8.24
C SER A 40 -14.15 -1.57 8.06
N ASP A 41 -14.63 -2.37 9.03
CA ASP A 41 -14.64 -3.83 8.92
C ASP A 41 -15.47 -4.29 7.72
N LEU A 42 -16.62 -3.64 7.47
CA LEU A 42 -17.46 -3.95 6.30
C LEU A 42 -16.77 -3.60 4.98
N LEU A 43 -16.00 -2.50 4.94
CA LEU A 43 -15.21 -2.13 3.76
C LEU A 43 -14.06 -3.11 3.52
N ILE A 44 -13.40 -3.58 4.58
CA ILE A 44 -12.34 -4.60 4.51
C ILE A 44 -12.91 -5.96 4.07
N ALA A 45 -14.09 -6.34 4.59
CA ALA A 45 -14.79 -7.55 4.15
C ALA A 45 -15.19 -7.45 2.67
N LEU A 46 -15.62 -6.27 2.21
CA LEU A 46 -15.96 -6.03 0.81
C LEU A 46 -14.76 -6.15 -0.12
N VAL A 47 -13.63 -5.50 0.19
CA VAL A 47 -12.42 -5.63 -0.65
C VAL A 47 -11.90 -7.07 -0.65
N HIS A 48 -12.00 -7.77 0.49
CA HIS A 48 -11.66 -9.19 0.58
C HIS A 48 -12.56 -10.05 -0.32
N PHE A 49 -13.88 -9.85 -0.25
CA PHE A 49 -14.84 -10.52 -1.12
C PHE A 49 -14.48 -10.35 -2.59
N LEU A 50 -14.20 -9.11 -3.01
CA LEU A 50 -13.91 -8.80 -4.40
C LEU A 50 -12.58 -9.42 -4.86
N VAL A 51 -11.53 -9.35 -4.05
CA VAL A 51 -10.21 -9.84 -4.45
C VAL A 51 -10.18 -11.37 -4.54
N THR A 52 -10.90 -12.07 -3.65
CA THR A 52 -11.02 -13.53 -3.70
C THR A 52 -11.95 -13.97 -4.83
N LYS A 53 -13.07 -13.26 -5.04
CA LYS A 53 -14.10 -13.65 -6.01
C LYS A 53 -13.77 -13.30 -7.45
N LEU A 54 -13.19 -12.14 -7.71
CA LEU A 54 -12.93 -11.64 -9.06
C LEU A 54 -11.53 -11.96 -9.56
N TYR A 55 -10.56 -12.07 -8.65
CA TYR A 55 -9.14 -12.23 -8.99
C TYR A 55 -8.53 -13.53 -8.47
N ASP A 56 -9.30 -14.42 -7.86
CA ASP A 56 -8.87 -15.73 -7.33
C ASP A 56 -7.73 -15.65 -6.30
N PHE A 57 -7.65 -14.54 -5.56
CA PHE A 57 -6.70 -14.43 -4.45
C PHE A 57 -7.08 -15.42 -3.33
N ARG A 58 -6.08 -15.99 -2.67
CA ARG A 58 -6.27 -16.88 -1.52
C ARG A 58 -5.63 -16.27 -0.30
N CYS A 59 -6.41 -16.02 0.75
CA CYS A 59 -5.90 -15.46 2.00
C CYS A 59 -5.07 -16.50 2.75
N ILE A 60 -3.87 -16.11 3.18
CA ILE A 60 -2.93 -16.99 3.89
C ILE A 60 -2.68 -16.53 5.34
N GLY A 61 -3.54 -15.65 5.85
CA GLY A 61 -3.50 -15.15 7.23
C GLY A 61 -3.23 -13.64 7.37
N ILE A 62 -3.01 -13.24 8.61
CA ILE A 62 -2.76 -11.86 9.02
C ILE A 62 -1.26 -11.52 9.04
N GLY A 63 -0.95 -10.22 9.05
CA GLY A 63 0.41 -9.68 9.23
C GLY A 63 0.99 -9.00 7.99
N ASP A 64 2.17 -8.42 8.15
CA ASP A 64 2.91 -7.67 7.12
C ASP A 64 4.23 -8.33 6.69
N ASP A 65 4.45 -9.58 7.15
CA ASP A 65 5.59 -10.40 6.73
C ASP A 65 5.61 -10.58 5.21
N SER A 66 6.72 -10.18 4.59
CA SER A 66 6.95 -10.33 3.14
C SER A 66 7.49 -11.70 2.73
N VAL A 67 7.43 -12.69 3.63
CA VAL A 67 8.01 -14.02 3.42
C VAL A 67 6.90 -15.03 3.17
N LEU A 68 6.89 -15.61 1.98
CA LEU A 68 6.05 -16.77 1.66
C LEU A 68 6.74 -18.03 2.20
N ARG A 69 6.17 -18.65 3.24
CA ARG A 69 6.72 -19.88 3.84
C ARG A 69 6.06 -21.10 3.18
N GLU A 70 6.79 -21.80 2.31
CA GLU A 70 6.35 -23.05 1.64
C GLU A 70 5.04 -22.91 0.82
N GLU A 71 4.56 -24.02 0.23
CA GLU A 71 3.30 -24.09 -0.52
C GLU A 71 2.10 -23.93 0.44
N VAL A 72 1.82 -22.70 0.87
CA VAL A 72 0.67 -22.40 1.72
C VAL A 72 -0.61 -22.48 0.89
N MET A 73 -1.47 -23.42 1.25
CA MET A 73 -2.84 -23.48 0.75
C MET A 73 -3.65 -22.36 1.41
N GLY A 74 -3.92 -21.28 0.67
CA GLY A 74 -4.75 -20.18 1.18
C GLY A 74 -6.26 -20.49 1.14
N SER A 75 -7.03 -19.67 1.83
CA SER A 75 -8.49 -19.77 2.00
C SER A 75 -9.23 -18.61 1.31
N GLU A 76 -10.51 -18.79 0.99
CA GLU A 76 -11.41 -17.68 0.59
C GLU A 76 -12.06 -16.99 1.80
N LEU A 77 -11.86 -17.55 3.00
CA LEU A 77 -12.37 -16.98 4.24
C LEU A 77 -11.35 -15.99 4.82
N LEU A 78 -11.87 -14.99 5.52
CA LEU A 78 -11.04 -14.15 6.38
C LEU A 78 -10.47 -15.01 7.52
N PRO A 79 -9.20 -14.78 7.91
CA PRO A 79 -8.59 -15.47 9.04
C PRO A 79 -9.20 -14.99 10.37
N ASP A 80 -9.03 -15.77 11.42
CA ASP A 80 -9.38 -15.33 12.77
C ASP A 80 -8.61 -14.04 13.13
N ASP A 81 -9.23 -13.19 13.97
CA ASP A 81 -8.65 -11.93 14.46
C ASP A 81 -8.22 -10.92 13.38
N TRP A 82 -8.78 -11.02 12.16
CA TRP A 82 -8.46 -10.15 11.02
C TRP A 82 -8.69 -8.65 11.24
N ASN A 83 -9.55 -8.29 12.20
CA ASN A 83 -9.90 -6.93 12.57
C ASN A 83 -9.64 -6.60 14.06
N ASN A 84 -8.78 -7.37 14.72
CA ASN A 84 -8.48 -7.22 16.15
C ASN A 84 -7.81 -5.88 16.50
N ASP A 85 -7.12 -5.24 15.55
CA ASP A 85 -6.56 -3.90 15.72
C ASP A 85 -7.59 -2.83 15.28
N ASP A 86 -7.73 -1.77 16.07
CA ASP A 86 -8.70 -0.70 15.84
C ASP A 86 -8.31 0.28 14.75
N LEU A 87 -7.03 0.37 14.41
CA LEU A 87 -6.48 1.33 13.47
C LEU A 87 -5.78 0.67 12.28
N LYS A 88 -5.42 -0.62 12.36
CA LYS A 88 -4.64 -1.30 11.32
C LYS A 88 -5.30 -2.61 10.88
N TYR A 89 -5.27 -2.86 9.58
CA TYR A 89 -5.60 -4.15 8.97
C TYR A 89 -4.40 -4.64 8.19
N SER A 90 -4.10 -5.95 8.25
CA SER A 90 -2.99 -6.53 7.50
C SER A 90 -3.32 -7.95 7.10
N LEU A 91 -3.68 -8.11 5.83
CA LEU A 91 -4.08 -9.37 5.25
C LEU A 91 -3.09 -9.78 4.17
N ARG A 92 -2.72 -11.06 4.18
CA ARG A 92 -1.79 -11.63 3.22
C ARG A 92 -2.54 -12.51 2.25
N TYR A 93 -2.17 -12.43 0.98
CA TYR A 93 -2.76 -13.23 -0.08
C TYR A 93 -1.72 -13.88 -0.96
N VAL A 94 -2.06 -15.03 -1.52
CA VAL A 94 -1.31 -15.68 -2.58
C VAL A 94 -2.15 -15.76 -3.85
N LYS A 95 -1.52 -15.46 -4.99
CA LYS A 95 -2.07 -15.69 -6.33
C LYS A 95 -0.92 -16.02 -7.28
N ASP A 96 -1.06 -17.10 -8.04
CA ASP A 96 -0.05 -17.57 -9.01
C ASP A 96 1.36 -17.63 -8.40
N ASN A 97 1.46 -18.15 -7.16
CA ASN A 97 2.68 -18.21 -6.35
C ASN A 97 3.35 -16.85 -6.01
N ASN A 98 2.67 -15.73 -6.26
CA ASN A 98 3.09 -14.40 -5.81
C ASN A 98 2.38 -14.03 -4.51
N LEU A 99 3.13 -13.40 -3.59
CA LEU A 99 2.62 -12.89 -2.32
C LEU A 99 2.16 -11.44 -2.49
N TYR A 100 0.98 -11.14 -1.96
CA TYR A 100 0.41 -9.81 -1.92
C TYR A 100 0.04 -9.44 -0.48
N LEU A 101 0.21 -8.16 -0.13
CA LEU A 101 -0.20 -7.60 1.15
C LEU A 101 -1.28 -6.55 0.94
N LEU A 102 -2.42 -6.73 1.59
CA LEU A 102 -3.46 -5.71 1.74
C LEU A 102 -3.31 -5.09 3.13
N LEU A 103 -2.97 -3.80 3.16
CA LEU A 103 -2.76 -3.04 4.38
C LEU A 103 -3.81 -1.95 4.49
N GLY A 104 -4.60 -1.96 5.55
CA GLY A 104 -5.54 -0.89 5.87
C GLY A 104 -5.02 -0.09 7.06
N HIS A 105 -5.19 1.23 7.03
CA HIS A 105 -4.94 2.11 8.16
C HIS A 105 -6.06 3.13 8.30
N ILE A 106 -6.60 3.28 9.51
CA ILE A 106 -7.58 4.30 9.83
C ILE A 106 -6.84 5.51 10.39
N THR A 107 -6.98 6.65 9.71
CA THR A 107 -6.45 7.93 10.17
C THR A 107 -7.61 8.92 10.21
N GLU A 108 -7.87 9.47 11.40
CA GLU A 108 -9.04 10.31 11.65
C GLU A 108 -10.32 9.53 11.27
N ASP A 109 -11.04 9.96 10.24
CA ASP A 109 -12.26 9.31 9.75
C ASP A 109 -12.07 8.65 8.36
N THR A 110 -10.81 8.53 7.91
CA THR A 110 -10.47 7.97 6.60
C THR A 110 -9.79 6.61 6.74
N LEU A 111 -10.32 5.61 6.04
CA LEU A 111 -9.67 4.33 5.82
C LEU A 111 -8.80 4.42 4.55
N VAL A 112 -7.48 4.33 4.75
CA VAL A 112 -6.50 4.24 3.67
C VAL A 112 -6.11 2.77 3.50
N MET A 113 -6.34 2.22 2.31
CA MET A 113 -5.92 0.85 1.98
C MET A 113 -4.84 0.86 0.91
N ASN A 114 -3.90 -0.06 1.04
CA ASN A 114 -2.84 -0.29 0.08
C ASN A 114 -2.79 -1.77 -0.30
N LEU A 115 -2.62 -2.05 -1.59
CA LEU A 115 -2.33 -3.40 -2.07
C LEU A 115 -0.91 -3.40 -2.64
N LEU A 116 -0.07 -4.31 -2.15
CA LEU A 116 1.33 -4.43 -2.52
C LEU A 116 1.58 -5.82 -3.10
N ASP A 117 2.14 -5.89 -4.30
CA ASP A 117 2.78 -7.09 -4.83
C ASP A 117 4.23 -7.17 -4.32
N ILE A 118 4.54 -8.20 -3.53
CA ILE A 118 5.85 -8.35 -2.90
C ILE A 118 6.95 -8.68 -3.92
N ASN A 119 6.61 -9.33 -5.03
CA ASN A 119 7.56 -9.67 -6.07
C ASN A 119 7.89 -8.44 -6.93
N THR A 120 6.87 -7.77 -7.47
CA THR A 120 7.07 -6.63 -8.40
C THR A 120 7.26 -5.28 -7.69
N LYS A 121 7.01 -5.21 -6.37
CA LYS A 121 7.02 -3.98 -5.57
C LYS A 121 6.01 -2.93 -6.03
N LYS A 122 5.05 -3.31 -6.87
CA LYS A 122 3.94 -2.43 -7.26
C LYS A 122 3.02 -2.23 -6.08
N VAL A 123 2.65 -0.98 -5.83
CA VAL A 123 1.70 -0.58 -4.80
C VAL A 123 0.61 0.27 -5.41
N SER A 124 -0.63 0.02 -4.99
CA SER A 124 -1.78 0.89 -5.23
C SER A 124 -2.37 1.31 -3.91
N ASN A 125 -3.17 2.37 -3.94
CA ASN A 125 -3.85 2.89 -2.76
C ASN A 125 -5.26 3.35 -3.10
N ILE A 126 -6.12 3.34 -2.08
CA ILE A 126 -7.45 3.94 -2.11
C ILE A 126 -7.75 4.57 -0.74
N CYS A 127 -8.41 5.73 -0.76
CA CYS A 127 -8.94 6.37 0.43
C CYS A 127 -10.47 6.30 0.42
N LEU A 128 -11.04 5.84 1.52
CA LEU A 128 -12.47 5.70 1.74
C LEU A 128 -12.85 6.34 3.07
N GLU A 129 -14.06 6.89 3.16
CA GLU A 129 -14.62 7.41 4.41
C GLU A 129 -15.71 6.44 4.88
N PRO A 130 -15.44 5.55 5.86
CA PRO A 130 -16.39 4.51 6.26
C PRO A 130 -17.74 5.08 6.70
N GLU A 131 -17.73 6.23 7.37
CA GLU A 131 -18.95 6.89 7.87
C GLU A 131 -19.91 7.32 6.76
N LEU A 132 -19.40 7.65 5.57
CA LEU A 132 -20.20 8.06 4.42
C LEU A 132 -20.63 6.89 3.53
N LEU A 133 -19.93 5.75 3.60
CA LEU A 133 -20.13 4.64 2.67
C LEU A 133 -20.93 3.49 3.28
N VAL A 134 -20.87 3.34 4.60
CA VAL A 134 -21.55 2.26 5.33
C VAL A 134 -22.67 2.84 6.19
N PHE A 135 -23.89 2.40 5.92
CA PHE A 135 -25.13 2.94 6.50
C PHE A 135 -25.69 2.08 7.64
N ALA A 136 -25.40 0.78 7.63
CA ALA A 136 -25.89 -0.16 8.62
C ALA A 136 -24.89 -1.29 8.87
N PHE A 137 -25.07 -1.96 10.00
CA PHE A 137 -24.32 -3.17 10.41
C PHE A 137 -25.14 -4.45 10.27
N THR A 138 -26.36 -4.37 9.76
CA THR A 138 -27.26 -5.52 9.60
C THR A 138 -28.13 -5.29 8.39
N GLY A 139 -28.42 -6.36 7.64
CA GLY A 139 -29.22 -6.30 6.42
C GLY A 139 -28.49 -6.94 5.25
N ASP A 140 -29.05 -6.77 4.06
CA ASP A 140 -28.41 -7.13 2.80
C ASP A 140 -27.37 -6.09 2.37
N ILE A 141 -26.59 -6.38 1.33
CA ILE A 141 -25.55 -5.46 0.87
C ILE A 141 -26.07 -4.07 0.51
N ASN A 142 -27.29 -3.96 -0.02
CA ASN A 142 -27.90 -2.68 -0.40
C ASN A 142 -28.29 -1.84 0.83
N THR A 143 -28.62 -2.49 1.94
CA THR A 143 -28.89 -1.85 3.23
C THR A 143 -27.60 -1.42 3.91
N LEU A 144 -26.57 -2.28 3.88
CA LEU A 144 -25.27 -2.02 4.50
C LEU A 144 -24.53 -0.89 3.77
N MET A 145 -24.49 -0.96 2.43
CA MET A 145 -23.73 -0.08 1.54
C MET A 145 -24.56 0.18 0.27
N PRO A 146 -25.44 1.20 0.26
CA PRO A 146 -26.29 1.50 -0.89
C PRO A 146 -25.52 1.76 -2.20
N THR A 147 -24.28 2.26 -2.08
CA THR A 147 -23.36 2.52 -3.19
C THR A 147 -22.33 1.40 -3.40
N ALA A 148 -22.60 0.17 -2.95
CA ALA A 148 -21.66 -0.96 -3.01
C ALA A 148 -21.09 -1.20 -4.42
N SER A 149 -21.89 -1.02 -5.48
CA SER A 149 -21.42 -1.14 -6.86
C SER A 149 -20.36 -0.09 -7.20
N GLU A 150 -20.54 1.16 -6.74
CA GLU A 150 -19.60 2.25 -6.98
C GLU A 150 -18.32 2.06 -6.16
N ILE A 151 -18.47 1.62 -4.90
CA ILE A 151 -17.34 1.27 -4.03
C ILE A 151 -16.50 0.15 -4.66
N SER A 152 -17.16 -0.89 -5.18
CA SER A 152 -16.51 -2.00 -5.89
C SER A 152 -15.78 -1.53 -7.14
N ASP A 153 -16.40 -0.66 -7.93
CA ASP A 153 -15.80 -0.07 -9.12
C ASP A 153 -14.53 0.72 -8.78
N ARG A 154 -14.54 1.44 -7.67
CA ARG A 154 -13.35 2.14 -7.16
C ARG A 154 -12.28 1.17 -6.71
N TYR A 155 -12.61 0.13 -5.95
CA TYR A 155 -11.63 -0.90 -5.58
C TYR A 155 -10.96 -1.49 -6.80
N ILE A 156 -11.73 -1.83 -7.84
CA ILE A 156 -11.17 -2.42 -9.04
C ILE A 156 -10.22 -1.43 -9.73
N LYS A 157 -10.67 -0.20 -10.00
CA LYS A 157 -9.91 0.80 -10.77
C LYS A 157 -8.70 1.37 -10.02
N GLU A 158 -8.84 1.65 -8.73
CA GLU A 158 -7.84 2.34 -7.91
C GLU A 158 -6.91 1.36 -7.20
N LEU A 159 -7.41 0.20 -6.75
CA LEU A 159 -6.63 -0.74 -5.93
C LEU A 159 -6.15 -1.97 -6.74
N PHE A 160 -7.01 -2.63 -7.50
CA PHE A 160 -6.67 -3.91 -8.12
C PHE A 160 -5.92 -3.79 -9.45
N VAL A 161 -6.48 -3.06 -10.41
CA VAL A 161 -5.92 -2.92 -11.77
C VAL A 161 -4.45 -2.43 -11.75
N PRO A 162 -4.04 -1.42 -10.96
CA PRO A 162 -2.66 -0.95 -11.01
C PRO A 162 -1.62 -1.99 -10.58
N VAL A 163 -1.98 -2.89 -9.66
CA VAL A 163 -1.09 -3.94 -9.14
C VAL A 163 -1.17 -5.20 -9.99
N ILE A 164 -2.37 -5.66 -10.31
CA ILE A 164 -2.61 -6.98 -10.94
C ILE A 164 -2.41 -6.94 -12.46
N GLU A 165 -2.96 -5.92 -13.13
CA GLU A 165 -2.87 -5.81 -14.59
C GLU A 165 -1.66 -4.98 -15.02
N GLY A 166 -0.99 -4.34 -14.06
CA GLY A 166 0.18 -3.53 -14.29
C GLY A 166 -0.15 -2.35 -15.20
N MET A 167 -0.77 -1.33 -14.62
CA MET A 167 -0.82 -0.04 -15.31
C MET A 167 0.63 0.46 -15.44
N SER A 168 1.22 0.35 -16.63
CA SER A 168 2.46 1.06 -16.99
C SER A 168 2.16 2.55 -17.00
N ARG A 169 2.04 3.14 -15.82
CA ARG A 169 2.21 4.57 -15.63
C ARG A 169 3.33 4.70 -14.63
N GLU A 170 4.53 4.71 -15.19
CA GLU A 170 5.66 5.37 -14.56
C GLU A 170 5.17 6.75 -14.12
N ALA A 171 4.90 6.91 -12.82
CA ALA A 171 4.80 8.21 -12.20
C ALA A 171 6.21 8.78 -12.16
N GLY A 172 6.72 9.15 -13.34
CA GLY A 172 7.89 10.01 -13.46
C GLY A 172 7.48 11.36 -12.91
N THR A 173 7.91 11.68 -11.70
CA THR A 173 7.92 13.05 -11.19
C THR A 173 8.82 13.86 -12.13
N GLN A 174 8.23 14.47 -13.16
CA GLN A 174 8.94 15.42 -14.01
C GLN A 174 9.08 16.73 -13.24
N THR A 175 10.26 16.99 -12.67
CA THR A 175 10.73 18.37 -12.53
C THR A 175 10.95 18.92 -13.94
N THR A 176 10.06 19.80 -14.40
CA THR A 176 10.23 20.52 -15.66
C THR A 176 11.39 21.51 -15.51
N THR A 177 12.60 21.10 -15.87
CA THR A 177 13.70 22.04 -16.16
C THR A 177 13.54 22.57 -17.57
N THR A 178 13.07 23.81 -17.68
CA THR A 178 13.01 24.58 -18.92
C THR A 178 14.43 24.90 -19.43
N PRO A 179 14.81 24.60 -20.68
CA PRO A 179 16.07 25.06 -21.23
C PRO A 179 15.87 26.46 -21.81
N SER A 180 16.36 27.48 -21.11
CA SER A 180 16.61 28.80 -21.71
C SER A 180 18.10 29.09 -21.64
N SER A 181 18.70 29.22 -22.81
CA SER A 181 20.13 29.49 -22.98
C SER A 181 20.47 30.92 -22.56
N ALA A 182 21.58 31.00 -21.82
CA ALA A 182 22.45 32.15 -21.58
C ALA A 182 22.01 33.23 -20.58
N SER A 183 22.48 33.11 -19.32
CA SER A 183 23.56 33.96 -18.80
C SER A 183 23.90 33.60 -17.34
N ASN A 184 25.20 33.49 -17.07
CA ASN A 184 25.90 33.44 -15.78
C ASN A 184 25.07 33.42 -14.48
N GLN A 185 25.04 32.30 -13.76
CA GLN A 185 25.03 32.31 -12.29
C GLN A 185 25.38 30.93 -11.68
N PHE A 186 26.11 31.00 -10.57
CA PHE A 186 26.80 29.95 -9.83
C PHE A 186 25.88 28.86 -9.23
N PRO A 187 26.35 27.60 -9.07
CA PRO A 187 25.70 26.64 -8.19
C PRO A 187 26.02 26.92 -6.72
N LEU A 188 25.00 26.86 -5.87
CA LEU A 188 25.08 27.02 -4.42
C LEU A 188 26.06 26.02 -3.79
N LEU A 189 27.26 26.51 -3.43
CA LEU A 189 28.19 25.82 -2.56
C LEU A 189 27.65 25.84 -1.12
N LEU A 190 27.45 24.65 -0.54
CA LEU A 190 27.29 24.46 0.90
C LEU A 190 28.39 25.23 1.66
N PRO A 191 28.12 25.90 2.80
CA PRO A 191 29.16 26.57 3.56
C PRO A 191 30.10 25.52 4.17
N ARG A 192 31.39 25.58 3.84
CA ARG A 192 32.45 24.90 4.61
C ARG A 192 32.63 25.63 5.95
N PRO A 193 32.79 24.91 7.07
CA PRO A 193 33.14 25.53 8.34
C PRO A 193 34.55 26.15 8.24
N GLN A 194 34.64 27.47 8.46
CA GLN A 194 35.89 28.21 8.46
C GLN A 194 36.59 28.03 9.81
N PHE A 195 37.72 27.31 9.82
CA PHE A 195 38.71 27.46 10.88
C PHE A 195 39.44 28.79 10.68
N MET A 196 39.21 29.73 11.60
CA MET A 196 39.98 30.98 11.65
C MET A 196 41.45 30.69 11.94
N THR A 197 42.32 31.14 11.05
CA THR A 197 43.73 31.40 11.35
C THR A 197 44.03 32.87 11.05
N ARG A 198 44.43 33.58 12.10
CA ARG A 198 45.03 34.93 12.09
C ARG A 198 45.95 34.90 13.31
N GLY A 199 47.24 35.18 13.29
CA GLY A 199 48.14 35.81 12.33
C GLY A 199 49.22 36.45 13.19
N SER A 200 50.46 35.95 13.07
CA SER A 200 51.77 36.50 13.43
C SER A 200 51.92 37.45 14.64
N VAL A 201 52.76 37.06 15.60
CA VAL A 201 53.68 37.97 16.31
C VAL A 201 55.05 37.33 16.34
N SER A 202 56.06 38.05 15.85
CA SER A 202 57.47 37.69 15.90
C SER A 202 58.06 38.00 17.28
N ALA A 203 58.87 37.10 17.85
CA ALA A 203 60.09 37.45 18.56
C ALA A 203 60.89 36.20 18.99
N GLN A 204 62.15 36.22 18.57
CA GLN A 204 63.36 35.84 19.30
C GLN A 204 63.73 34.37 19.52
N ILE A 205 64.94 34.12 19.02
CA ILE A 205 65.84 33.00 19.23
C ILE A 205 66.38 33.11 20.66
N GLU A 206 66.30 32.04 21.44
CA GLU A 206 67.24 31.80 22.53
C GLU A 206 67.42 30.30 22.80
N THR A 207 68.68 29.94 23.00
CA THR A 207 69.28 28.63 23.09
C THR A 207 69.22 28.02 24.49
N GLY A 208 69.21 26.68 24.56
CA GLY A 208 69.61 25.90 25.74
C GLY A 208 68.44 25.49 26.65
N ASN A 209 68.50 24.43 27.45
CA ASN A 209 69.49 23.38 27.65
C ASN A 209 68.81 22.31 28.54
N CYS A 210 69.31 21.07 28.46
CA CYS A 210 69.36 20.03 29.49
C CYS A 210 68.11 19.59 30.31
N CYS A 211 67.87 18.28 30.22
CA CYS A 211 67.80 17.29 31.31
C CYS A 211 67.55 17.75 32.76
N GLY A 212 66.67 17.00 33.44
CA GLY A 212 66.99 16.47 34.77
C GLY A 212 66.08 16.89 35.92
N ASN A 213 65.25 15.93 36.33
CA ASN A 213 65.10 15.39 37.68
C ASN A 213 64.73 16.23 38.92
N ASP A 214 63.89 15.55 39.71
CA ASP A 214 63.76 15.51 41.18
C ASP A 214 63.05 16.66 41.91
N LYS A 215 61.82 16.37 42.37
CA LYS A 215 61.56 16.08 43.78
C LYS A 215 60.29 15.24 43.98
#